data_AF-A0A926GAK0-F1
#
_entry.id   AF-A0A926GAK0-F1
#
_cell.length_a   1.000
_cell.length_b   1.000
_cell.length_c   1.000
_cell.angle_alpha   90.00
_cell.angle_beta   90.00
_cell.angle_gamma   90.00
#
_symmetry.space_group_name_H-M   'P 1'
#
loop_
_entity.id
_entity.type
_entity.pdbx_description
1 polymer ?
#
loop_
_entity_poly.entity_id
_entity_poly.type
_entity_poly.pdbx_seq_one_letter_code
_entity_poly.pdbx_strand_id
1 'polypeptide(L)'
;MRAWLLARKDVVANLLAAALCLLVVAVALRLGLDAHARGEMDIRAIEIPRWTLFALLGGGFGLCGLEFLRHALSREAAVQDRTSPLTGEA
;
A
#
# COMPACT_ATOMS: atom_id res chain seq x y z
N MET A 1 9.87 11.25 26.38
CA MET A 1 9.16 12.09 25.37
C MET A 1 9.59 11.85 23.92
N ARG A 2 10.88 11.87 23.55
CA ARG A 2 11.34 11.69 22.14
C ARG A 2 10.90 10.38 21.47
N ALA A 3 10.91 9.25 22.19
CA ALA A 3 10.53 7.94 21.65
C ALA A 3 9.06 7.88 21.18
N TRP A 4 8.16 8.61 21.84
CA TRP A 4 6.73 8.63 21.50
C TRP A 4 6.45 9.45 20.24
N LEU A 5 7.20 10.55 20.04
CA LEU A 5 7.17 11.35 18.82
C LEU A 5 7.69 10.58 17.60
N LEU A 6 8.72 9.74 17.77
CA LEU A 6 9.25 8.90 16.69
C LEU A 6 8.25 7.81 16.30
N ALA A 7 7.69 7.09 17.29
CA ALA A 7 6.68 6.06 17.03
C ALA A 7 5.46 6.60 16.27
N ARG A 8 4.99 7.81 16.61
CA ARG A 8 3.87 8.44 15.92
C ARG A 8 4.21 8.86 14.48
N LYS A 9 5.45 9.29 14.22
CA LYS A 9 5.92 9.64 12.88
C LYS A 9 6.03 8.40 11.98
N ASP A 10 6.49 7.27 12.52
CA ASP A 10 6.61 6.03 11.76
C ASP A 10 5.24 5.53 11.25
N VAL A 11 4.20 5.63 12.08
CA VAL A 11 2.83 5.25 11.67
C VAL A 11 2.33 6.15 10.55
N VAL A 12 2.49 7.47 10.68
CA VAL A 12 2.09 8.44 9.64
C VAL A 12 2.86 8.19 8.34
N ALA A 13 4.16 7.93 8.42
CA ALA A 13 4.97 7.60 7.24
C ALA A 13 4.49 6.33 6.54
N ASN A 14 4.17 5.27 7.30
CA ASN A 14 3.63 4.03 6.74
C ASN A 14 2.25 4.23 6.09
N LEU A 15 1.37 5.02 6.71
CA LEU A 15 0.06 5.35 6.13
C LEU A 15 0.19 6.15 4.83
N LEU A 16 1.09 7.13 4.79
CA LEU A 16 1.37 7.89 3.58
C LEU A 16 1.96 7.01 2.48
N ALA A 17 2.90 6.12 2.81
CA ALA A 17 3.48 5.17 1.87
C ALA A 17 2.42 4.19 1.32
N ALA A 18 1.55 3.66 2.18
CA ALA A 18 0.43 2.82 1.79
C ALA A 18 -0.53 3.55 0.85
N ALA A 19 -0.91 4.80 1.19
CA ALA A 19 -1.80 5.61 0.36
C ALA A 19 -1.20 5.91 -1.02
N LEU A 20 0.09 6.24 -1.08
CA LEU A 20 0.80 6.47 -2.35
C LEU A 20 0.86 5.19 -3.20
N CYS A 21 1.16 4.03 -2.58
CA CYS A 21 1.16 2.75 -3.28
C CYS A 21 -0.23 2.42 -3.85
N LEU A 22 -1.30 2.59 -3.05
CA LEU A 22 -2.68 2.35 -3.49
C LEU A 22 -3.11 3.32 -4.60
N LEU A 23 -2.66 4.58 -4.57
CA LEU A 23 -2.90 5.53 -5.65
C LEU A 23 -2.26 5.05 -6.96
N VAL A 24 -1.00 4.60 -6.91
CA VAL A 24 -0.31 4.03 -8.08
C VAL A 24 -1.06 2.82 -8.61
N VAL A 25 -1.53 1.92 -7.73
CA VAL A 25 -2.33 0.75 -8.12
C VAL A 25 -3.64 1.16 -8.79
N ALA A 26 -4.36 2.15 -8.24
CA ALA A 26 -5.61 2.63 -8.82
C ALA A 26 -5.41 3.20 -10.24
N VAL A 27 -4.34 3.97 -10.44
CA VAL A 27 -3.97 4.50 -11.77
C VAL A 27 -3.55 3.37 -12.70
N ALA A 28 -2.71 2.45 -12.24
CA ALA A 28 -2.25 1.30 -13.03
C ALA A 28 -3.41 0.41 -13.47
N LEU A 29 -4.38 0.15 -12.58
CA LEU A 29 -5.57 -0.63 -12.92
C LEU A 29 -6.41 0.07 -13.99
N ARG A 30 -6.66 1.38 -13.86
CA ARG A 30 -7.40 2.12 -14.90
C ARG A 30 -6.70 2.07 -16.25
N LEU A 31 -5.40 2.37 -16.28
CA LEU A 31 -4.62 2.36 -17.52
C LEU A 31 -4.47 0.94 -18.11
N GLY A 32 -4.34 -0.07 -17.24
CA GLY A 32 -4.25 -1.47 -17.64
C GLY A 32 -5.54 -2.00 -18.24
N LEU A 33 -6.69 -1.68 -17.64
CA LEU A 33 -8.01 -2.04 -18.16
C LEU A 33 -8.29 -1.34 -19.49
N ASP A 34 -7.97 -0.04 -19.60
CA ASP A 34 -8.11 0.70 -20.86
C ASP A 34 -7.20 0.12 -21.95
N ALA A 35 -5.94 -0.20 -21.62
CA ALA A 35 -5.01 -0.82 -22.57
C ALA A 35 -5.44 -2.21 -23.00
N HIS A 36 -6.05 -2.98 -22.09
CA HIS A 36 -6.61 -4.30 -22.40
C HIS A 36 -7.83 -4.18 -23.32
N ALA A 37 -8.77 -3.28 -23.02
CA ALA A 37 -9.96 -3.05 -23.84
C ALA A 37 -9.62 -2.55 -25.25
N ARG A 38 -8.54 -1.79 -25.40
CA ARG A 38 -8.07 -1.27 -26.70
C ARG A 38 -7.18 -2.25 -27.47
N GLY A 39 -6.82 -3.39 -26.87
CA GLY A 39 -5.88 -4.34 -27.45
C GLY A 39 -4.50 -3.74 -27.72
N GLU A 40 -4.08 -2.77 -26.91
CA GLU A 40 -2.83 -2.03 -27.17
C GLU A 40 -1.60 -2.90 -26.88
N MET A 41 -0.79 -3.07 -27.93
CA MET A 41 0.48 -3.79 -27.91
C MET A 41 1.62 -2.79 -27.79
N ASP A 42 2.58 -3.05 -26.89
CA ASP A 42 3.80 -2.26 -26.81
C ASP A 42 4.82 -2.87 -27.78
N ILE A 43 5.08 -2.15 -28.88
CA ILE A 43 5.95 -2.60 -29.97
C ILE A 43 7.28 -1.82 -29.84
N ARG A 44 8.25 -2.44 -29.16
CA ARG A 44 9.63 -1.95 -29.08
C ARG A 44 10.60 -3.00 -29.61
N ALA A 45 11.15 -3.83 -28.72
CA ALA A 45 12.06 -4.92 -29.09
C ALA A 45 11.42 -6.32 -29.02
N ILE A 46 10.37 -6.46 -28.21
CA ILE A 46 9.54 -7.67 -28.04
C ILE A 46 8.09 -7.19 -28.04
N GLU A 47 7.22 -7.87 -28.78
CA GLU A 47 5.78 -7.60 -28.77
C GLU A 47 5.19 -8.15 -27.48
N ILE A 48 4.89 -7.24 -26.54
CA ILE A 48 4.19 -7.58 -25.30
C ILE A 48 2.91 -6.77 -25.19
N PRO A 49 1.81 -7.37 -24.68
CA PRO A 49 0.62 -6.62 -24.37
C PRO A 49 0.93 -5.55 -23.33
N ARG A 50 0.50 -4.32 -23.56
CA ARG A 50 0.85 -3.21 -22.65
C ARG A 50 0.20 -3.37 -21.27
N TRP A 51 -0.94 -4.05 -21.20
CA TRP A 51 -1.63 -4.35 -19.94
C TRP A 51 -0.78 -5.18 -18.97
N THR A 52 0.13 -6.03 -19.47
CA THR A 52 1.01 -6.86 -18.61
C THR A 52 1.94 -6.00 -17.75
N LEU A 53 2.41 -4.87 -18.29
CA LEU A 53 3.24 -3.92 -17.55
C LEU A 53 2.45 -3.28 -16.40
N PHE A 54 1.22 -2.87 -16.68
CA PHE A 54 0.32 -2.30 -15.67
C PHE A 54 -0.12 -3.33 -14.63
N ALA A 55 -0.31 -4.60 -15.03
CA ALA A 55 -0.62 -5.68 -14.11
C ALA A 55 0.55 -5.96 -13.15
N LEU A 56 1.78 -5.98 -13.65
CA LEU A 56 2.97 -6.14 -12.81
C LEU A 56 3.14 -4.95 -11.85
N LEU A 57 2.91 -3.72 -12.35
CA LEU A 57 2.97 -2.51 -11.54
C LEU A 57 1.90 -2.51 -10.45
N GLY A 58 0.65 -2.83 -10.81
CA GLY A 58 -0.47 -2.95 -9.88
C GLY A 58 -0.27 -4.05 -8.85
N GLY A 59 0.26 -5.21 -9.26
CA GLY A 59 0.57 -6.31 -8.35
C GLY A 59 1.68 -5.94 -7.35
N GLY A 60 2.82 -5.45 -7.85
CA GLY A 60 3.97 -5.09 -7.02
C GLY A 60 3.64 -3.97 -6.03
N PHE A 61 3.08 -2.86 -6.51
CA PHE A 61 2.69 -1.75 -5.63
C PHE A 61 1.50 -2.11 -4.72
N GLY A 62 0.62 -3.02 -5.16
CA GLY A 62 -0.47 -3.53 -4.33
C GLY A 62 0.03 -4.29 -3.12
N LEU A 63 0.96 -5.22 -3.32
CA LEU A 63 1.63 -5.94 -2.24
C LEU A 63 2.38 -4.99 -1.29
N CYS A 64 3.16 -4.05 -1.85
CA CYS A 64 3.87 -3.05 -1.04
C CYS A 64 2.91 -2.19 -0.20
N GLY A 65 1.82 -1.70 -0.80
CA GLY A 65 0.81 -0.88 -0.12
C GLY A 65 0.13 -1.64 1.01
N LEU A 66 -0.24 -2.91 0.78
CA LEU A 66 -0.83 -3.78 1.80
C LEU A 66 0.13 -4.05 2.96
N GLU A 67 1.41 -4.24 2.66
CA GLU A 67 2.43 -4.48 3.70
C GLU A 67 2.64 -3.24 4.59
N PHE A 68 2.70 -2.04 3.99
CA PHE A 68 2.77 -0.79 4.76
C PHE A 68 1.50 -0.56 5.60
N LEU A 69 0.33 -0.90 5.06
CA LEU A 69 -0.93 -0.83 5.80
C LEU A 69 -0.94 -1.82 6.98
N ARG A 70 -0.48 -3.06 6.76
CA ARG A 70 -0.31 -4.07 7.81
C ARG A 70 0.61 -3.58 8.92
N HIS A 71 1.74 -2.97 8.57
CA HIS A 71 2.69 -2.39 9.53
C HIS A 71 2.09 -1.24 10.34
N ALA A 72 1.29 -0.37 9.70
CA ALA A 72 0.59 0.71 10.40
C ALA A 72 -0.42 0.15 11.41
N LEU A 73 -1.30 -0.77 10.98
CA LEU A 73 -2.34 -1.37 11.82
C LEU A 73 -1.75 -2.19 12.99
N SER A 74 -0.68 -2.96 12.74
CA SER A 74 -0.02 -3.75 13.78
C SER A 74 0.58 -2.88 14.88
N ARG A 75 1.07 -1.68 14.51
CA ARG A 75 1.62 -0.73 15.48
C ARG A 75 0.54 -0.01 16.28
N GLU A 76 -0.58 0.33 15.67
CA GLU A 76 -1.73 0.91 16.37
C GLU A 76 -2.30 -0.07 17.40
N ALA A 77 -2.45 -1.34 17.04
CA ALA A 77 -2.90 -2.39 17.95
C ALA A 77 -1.96 -2.53 19.18
N ALA A 78 -0.64 -2.50 18.95
CA ALA A 78 0.36 -2.56 20.03
C ALA A 78 0.38 -1.30 20.92
N VAL A 79 0.00 -0.14 20.39
CA VAL A 79 -0.13 1.10 21.19
C VAL A 79 -1.38 1.05 22.07
N GLN A 80 -2.50 0.55 21.54
CA GLN A 80 -3.79 0.45 22.25
C GLN A 80 -3.72 -0.46 23.47
N ASP A 81 -3.07 -1.63 23.35
CA ASP A 81 -2.89 -2.61 24.42
C ASP A 81 -2.18 -2.00 25.64
N ARG A 82 -1.15 -1.17 25.39
CA ARG A 82 -0.38 -0.51 26.45
C ARG A 82 -1.18 0.59 27.18
N THR A 83 -2.26 1.07 26.59
CA THR A 83 -3.13 2.12 27.15
C THR A 83 -4.40 1.58 27.81
N SER A 84 -4.58 0.26 27.89
CA SER A 84 -5.68 -0.37 28.63
C SER A 84 -5.26 -0.94 30.00
N PRO A 85 -4.70 -0.16 30.96
CA PRO A 85 -4.55 -0.64 32.32
C PRO A 85 -5.88 -0.48 33.08
N LEU A 86 -6.40 -1.59 33.62
CA LEU A 86 -7.37 -1.67 34.75
C LEU A 86 -8.88 -1.44 34.48
N THR A 87 -9.53 -2.32 33.70
CA THR A 87 -10.98 -2.59 33.86
C THR A 87 -11.24 -4.09 33.98
N GLY A 88 -10.62 -4.71 34.99
CA GLY A 88 -10.72 -6.15 35.17
C GLY A 88 -10.34 -6.63 36.56
N GLU A 89 -10.75 -5.92 37.61
CA GLU A 89 -10.97 -6.51 38.95
C GLU A 89 -12.16 -5.79 39.59
N ALA A 90 -13.30 -6.47 39.63
CA ALA A 90 -14.50 -6.12 40.39
C ALA A 90 -15.02 -7.40 41.06
#